data_AF-A0A432LKG0-F1
#
_entry.id   AF-A0A432LKG0-F1
#
_cell.length_a   1.000
_cell.length_b   1.000
_cell.length_c   1.000
_cell.angle_alpha   90.00
_cell.angle_beta   90.00
_cell.angle_gamma   90.00
#
_symmetry.space_group_name_H-M   'P 1'
#
loop_
_entity.id
_entity.type
_entity.pdbx_description
1 polymer ?
#
loop_
_entity_poly.entity_id
_entity_poly.type
_entity_poly.pdbx_seq_one_letter_code
_entity_poly.pdbx_strand_id
1 'polypeptide(L)'
;MQTEDENKQSSYSNINPAHQPARHNYSPQSNGGSSRRLSAFVLFIIITTIGLGFIYGMSKIFGKDENDIPEDSIANVTEPSTMTISTTGNSTFRFEGYIIGPKKQLPIVMNLTKRGSKIDGNYYYVLRGSHTQLTLHGIVEENGVVTMSEYNVEGDHTGDFYGTLYSDGTFSGTFKSYNRKKFKFELSTH
;
A
#
# COMPACT_ATOMS: atom_id res chain seq x y z
N MET A 1 70.22 52.19 40.38
CA MET A 1 69.31 52.89 41.30
C MET A 1 67.91 52.50 40.87
N GLN A 2 67.19 51.86 41.79
CA GLN A 2 65.94 51.12 41.56
C GLN A 2 64.77 52.12 41.51
N THR A 3 63.87 51.96 40.54
CA THR A 3 62.74 52.83 40.25
C THR A 3 61.47 52.37 40.96
N GLU A 4 60.69 53.39 41.36
CA GLU A 4 59.26 53.42 41.65
C GLU A 4 58.44 52.62 40.59
N ASP A 5 57.20 52.17 40.78
CA ASP A 5 56.06 52.92 41.30
C ASP A 5 54.83 52.02 41.51
N GLU A 6 53.78 52.64 42.06
CA GLU A 6 52.46 52.19 42.51
C GLU A 6 51.58 51.21 41.67
N ASN A 7 50.58 50.67 42.39
CA ASN A 7 49.14 50.65 42.04
C ASN A 7 48.51 49.27 41.74
N LYS A 8 47.54 48.86 42.58
CA LYS A 8 46.20 48.47 42.13
C LYS A 8 45.19 48.32 43.28
N GLN A 9 44.05 48.98 43.09
CA GLN A 9 42.86 49.01 43.95
C GLN A 9 41.72 48.19 43.30
N SER A 10 40.91 47.50 44.11
CA SER A 10 39.49 47.11 43.91
C SER A 10 39.15 45.90 44.80
N SER A 11 37.95 45.65 45.33
CA SER A 11 36.73 46.43 45.64
C SER A 11 35.89 45.52 46.56
N TYR A 12 35.05 46.12 47.41
CA TYR A 12 34.14 45.56 48.42
C TYR A 12 33.22 44.41 47.91
N SER A 13 32.66 43.47 48.69
CA SER A 13 31.95 43.57 49.99
C SER A 13 31.62 42.15 50.52
N ASN A 14 31.42 42.05 51.84
CA ASN A 14 31.21 40.83 52.62
C ASN A 14 29.85 40.93 53.34
N ILE A 15 28.95 39.95 53.21
CA ILE A 15 27.84 39.70 54.17
C ILE A 15 27.60 38.18 54.32
N ASN A 16 28.08 37.65 55.44
CA ASN A 16 27.71 36.52 56.32
C ASN A 16 27.34 35.10 55.80
N PRO A 17 27.87 34.03 56.44
CA PRO A 17 27.63 32.64 56.07
C PRO A 17 26.40 32.03 56.79
N ALA A 18 25.58 31.31 56.02
CA ALA A 18 24.53 30.43 56.54
C ALA A 18 25.05 28.98 56.70
N HIS A 19 24.59 28.32 57.76
CA HIS A 19 24.88 26.96 58.17
C HIS A 19 24.82 25.92 57.03
N GLN A 20 25.84 25.06 56.96
CA GLN A 20 25.79 23.79 56.23
C GLN A 20 25.18 22.68 57.10
N PRO A 21 24.31 21.84 56.51
CA PRO A 21 24.27 20.43 56.85
C PRO A 21 24.65 19.53 55.65
N ALA A 22 25.06 18.30 55.99
CA ALA A 22 25.87 17.37 55.21
C ALA A 22 25.34 16.95 53.82
N ARG A 23 26.27 16.79 52.86
CA ARG A 23 26.02 16.12 51.57
C ARG A 23 25.88 14.61 51.77
N HIS A 24 24.69 14.08 51.52
CA HIS A 24 24.50 12.66 51.22
C HIS A 24 24.63 12.44 49.71
N ASN A 25 25.60 11.61 49.30
CA ASN A 25 25.74 11.14 47.93
C ASN A 25 24.62 10.11 47.65
N TYR A 26 23.70 10.45 46.75
CA TYR A 26 22.75 9.49 46.18
C TYR A 26 23.20 9.10 44.77
N SER A 27 23.45 7.80 44.56
CA SER A 27 23.45 7.18 43.24
C SER A 27 22.00 7.13 42.71
N PRO A 28 21.71 7.41 41.43
CA PRO A 28 20.36 7.23 40.91
C PRO A 28 20.01 5.74 40.83
N GLN A 29 19.15 5.29 41.74
CA GLN A 29 18.44 4.02 41.66
C GLN A 29 17.30 4.19 40.65
N SER A 30 17.40 3.52 39.50
CA SER A 30 16.37 3.51 38.46
C SER A 30 15.12 2.77 38.97
N ASN A 31 14.05 3.50 39.24
CA ASN A 31 12.76 2.92 39.59
C ASN A 31 12.07 2.39 38.33
N GLY A 32 11.86 1.07 38.31
CA GLY A 32 11.10 0.37 37.28
C GLY A 32 9.62 0.75 37.31
N GLY A 33 9.21 1.52 36.30
CA GLY A 33 7.81 1.57 35.88
C GLY A 33 7.49 0.28 35.12
N SER A 34 6.51 -0.48 35.62
CA SER A 34 5.96 -1.65 34.94
C SER A 34 5.26 -1.23 33.64
N SER A 35 6.05 -1.06 32.58
CA SER A 35 5.53 -1.17 31.24
C SER A 35 5.04 -2.60 31.10
N ARG A 36 3.72 -2.79 30.98
CA ARG A 36 3.15 -4.03 30.46
C ARG A 36 3.73 -4.21 29.08
N ARG A 37 4.89 -4.86 29.00
CA ARG A 37 5.51 -5.27 27.76
C ARG A 37 4.61 -6.33 27.18
N LEU A 38 3.69 -5.91 26.31
CA LEU A 38 3.09 -6.80 25.34
C LEU A 38 4.28 -7.48 24.65
N SER A 39 4.44 -8.76 24.94
CA SER A 39 5.49 -9.60 24.41
C SER A 39 5.50 -9.41 22.88
N ALA A 40 6.66 -9.08 22.31
CA ALA A 40 6.82 -8.91 20.86
C ALA A 40 6.30 -10.14 20.07
N PHE A 41 6.22 -11.30 20.72
CA PHE A 41 5.62 -12.52 20.20
C PHE A 41 4.11 -12.39 19.87
N VAL A 42 3.31 -11.61 20.61
CA VAL A 42 1.88 -11.43 20.30
C VAL A 42 1.70 -10.56 19.05
N LEU A 43 2.55 -9.55 18.87
CA LEU A 43 2.54 -8.71 17.66
C LEU A 43 2.94 -9.52 16.41
N PHE A 44 3.92 -10.43 16.54
CA PHE A 44 4.32 -11.31 15.44
C PHE A 44 3.23 -12.32 15.04
N ILE A 45 2.42 -12.84 15.97
CA ILE A 45 1.35 -13.80 15.63
C ILE A 45 0.23 -13.13 14.82
N ILE A 46 -0.13 -11.88 15.11
CA ILE A 46 -1.16 -11.16 14.34
C ILE A 46 -0.66 -10.85 12.91
N ILE A 47 0.62 -10.49 12.75
CA ILE A 47 1.21 -10.19 11.43
C ILE A 47 1.41 -11.47 10.59
N THR A 48 1.85 -12.57 11.20
CA THR A 48 2.15 -13.82 10.48
C THR A 48 0.90 -14.63 10.09
N THR A 49 -0.18 -14.56 10.87
CA THR A 49 -1.43 -15.30 10.55
C THR A 49 -2.19 -14.69 9.38
N ILE A 50 -2.02 -13.39 9.11
CA ILE A 50 -2.63 -12.73 7.97
C ILE A 50 -1.84 -13.06 6.69
N GLY A 51 -0.51 -12.99 6.69
CA GLY A 51 0.29 -13.14 5.45
C GLY A 51 0.29 -14.53 4.82
N LEU A 52 0.27 -15.62 5.60
CA LEU A 52 0.38 -16.99 5.05
C LEU A 52 -0.85 -17.45 4.24
N GLY A 53 -2.02 -16.82 4.43
CA GLY A 53 -3.24 -17.15 3.70
C GLY A 53 -3.35 -16.52 2.30
N PHE A 54 -2.60 -15.44 2.03
CA PHE A 54 -2.80 -14.63 0.81
C PHE A 54 -1.98 -15.12 -0.37
N ILE A 55 -0.71 -15.50 -0.15
CA ILE A 55 0.21 -15.95 -1.21
C ILE A 55 -0.15 -17.35 -1.72
N TYR A 56 -0.69 -18.22 -0.86
CA TYR A 56 -1.02 -19.61 -1.23
C TYR A 56 -2.34 -19.74 -2.02
N GLY A 57 -3.16 -18.68 -2.02
CA GLY A 57 -4.53 -18.76 -2.50
C GLY A 57 -4.70 -18.82 -4.03
N MET A 58 -3.69 -18.47 -4.83
CA MET A 58 -3.80 -18.51 -6.30
C MET A 58 -3.59 -19.93 -6.87
N SER A 59 -2.66 -20.70 -6.29
CA SER A 59 -2.32 -22.05 -6.77
C SER A 59 -3.45 -23.07 -6.62
N LYS A 60 -4.31 -22.93 -5.58
CA LYS A 60 -5.48 -23.80 -5.38
C LYS A 60 -6.73 -23.35 -6.15
N ILE A 61 -6.83 -22.06 -6.48
CA ILE A 61 -8.01 -21.50 -7.16
C ILE A 61 -7.92 -21.76 -8.67
N PHE A 62 -6.74 -21.65 -9.26
CA PHE A 62 -6.51 -21.90 -10.68
C PHE A 62 -5.73 -23.18 -10.84
N GLY A 63 -6.46 -24.30 -10.97
CA GLY A 63 -5.91 -25.62 -11.24
C GLY A 63 -4.77 -25.59 -12.25
N LYS A 64 -3.76 -26.41 -11.98
CA LYS A 64 -2.57 -26.61 -12.81
C LYS A 64 -3.00 -27.37 -14.07
N ASP A 65 -3.31 -26.66 -15.14
CA ASP A 65 -3.35 -27.19 -16.50
C ASP A 65 -3.00 -26.03 -17.44
N GLU A 66 -1.89 -26.17 -18.17
CA GLU A 66 -1.46 -25.30 -19.26
C GLU A 66 -2.47 -25.42 -20.40
N ASN A 67 -3.07 -24.30 -20.82
CA ASN A 67 -3.63 -24.14 -22.15
C ASN A 67 -3.58 -22.65 -22.46
N ASP A 68 -2.72 -22.28 -23.40
CA ASP A 68 -2.73 -20.97 -24.04
C ASP A 68 -4.12 -20.77 -24.68
N ILE A 69 -4.77 -19.64 -24.37
CA ILE A 69 -6.03 -19.28 -25.02
C ILE A 69 -5.71 -18.96 -26.49
N PRO A 70 -6.32 -19.65 -27.47
CA PRO A 70 -6.12 -19.36 -28.88
C PRO A 70 -6.68 -17.98 -29.22
N GLU A 71 -5.92 -17.19 -29.98
CA GLU A 71 -6.16 -15.79 -30.33
C GLU A 71 -7.35 -15.53 -31.28
N ASP A 72 -8.23 -16.49 -31.56
CA ASP A 72 -9.18 -16.36 -32.67
C ASP A 72 -10.61 -16.80 -32.33
N SER A 73 -11.28 -16.01 -31.49
CA SER A 73 -12.74 -16.09 -31.33
C SER A 73 -13.36 -14.74 -30.96
N ILE A 74 -13.07 -13.71 -31.76
CA ILE A 74 -13.82 -12.45 -31.70
C ILE A 74 -14.95 -12.54 -32.73
N ALA A 75 -16.13 -12.93 -32.26
CA ALA A 75 -17.37 -12.65 -32.96
C ALA A 75 -17.51 -11.12 -33.08
N ASN A 76 -17.96 -10.66 -34.25
CA ASN A 76 -18.14 -9.26 -34.62
C ASN A 76 -19.19 -8.59 -33.71
N VAL A 77 -18.78 -8.18 -32.52
CA VAL A 77 -19.54 -7.32 -31.60
C VAL A 77 -18.97 -5.93 -31.80
N THR A 78 -19.83 -4.96 -32.13
CA THR A 78 -19.46 -3.55 -32.20
C THR A 78 -18.73 -3.15 -30.92
N GLU A 79 -17.41 -2.96 -31.00
CA GLU A 79 -16.62 -2.59 -29.83
C GLU A 79 -17.12 -1.23 -29.31
N PRO A 80 -17.41 -1.10 -28.00
CA PRO A 80 -17.79 0.18 -27.43
C PRO A 80 -16.65 1.18 -27.67
N SER A 81 -17.01 2.44 -27.94
CA SER A 81 -16.01 3.49 -28.12
C SER A 81 -15.19 3.65 -26.83
N THR A 82 -13.86 3.66 -26.97
CA THR A 82 -12.96 3.86 -25.84
C THR A 82 -13.26 5.19 -25.16
N MET A 83 -13.08 5.24 -23.84
CA MET A 83 -13.28 6.48 -23.10
C MET A 83 -12.19 7.47 -23.49
N THR A 84 -12.56 8.67 -23.95
CA THR A 84 -11.61 9.77 -24.06
C THR A 84 -11.31 10.27 -22.64
N ILE A 85 -10.10 9.99 -22.17
CA ILE A 85 -9.69 10.28 -20.81
C ILE A 85 -9.06 11.67 -20.76
N SER A 86 -9.68 12.61 -20.04
CA SER A 86 -9.06 13.93 -19.81
C SER A 86 -7.77 13.80 -18.99
N THR A 87 -6.63 14.16 -19.57
CA THR A 87 -5.29 14.06 -18.94
C THR A 87 -5.10 14.99 -17.72
N THR A 88 -6.07 15.85 -17.41
CA THR A 88 -6.05 16.77 -16.25
C THR A 88 -7.20 16.54 -15.27
N GLY A 89 -8.21 15.75 -15.64
CA GLY A 89 -9.37 15.46 -14.79
C GLY A 89 -9.06 14.51 -13.63
N ASN A 90 -9.84 14.65 -12.55
CA ASN A 90 -9.93 13.67 -11.47
C ASN A 90 -11.23 12.88 -11.64
N SER A 91 -11.15 11.55 -11.53
CA SER A 91 -12.31 10.66 -11.67
C SER A 91 -12.17 9.49 -10.71
N THR A 92 -13.27 9.10 -10.09
CA THR A 92 -13.35 7.90 -9.25
C THR A 92 -14.27 6.90 -9.90
N PHE A 93 -13.85 5.63 -9.93
CA PHE A 93 -14.60 4.54 -10.51
C PHE A 93 -14.80 3.45 -9.46
N ARG A 94 -15.99 2.87 -9.45
CA ARG A 94 -16.25 1.62 -8.75
C ARG A 94 -16.78 0.62 -9.75
N PHE A 95 -15.95 -0.37 -10.03
CA PHE A 95 -16.22 -1.45 -10.97
C PHE A 95 -16.59 -2.72 -10.21
N GLU A 96 -17.55 -3.46 -10.74
CA GLU A 96 -17.88 -4.83 -10.33
C GLU A 96 -17.84 -5.75 -11.55
N GLY A 97 -17.49 -7.01 -11.34
CA GLY A 97 -17.47 -8.01 -12.40
C GLY A 97 -16.52 -9.15 -12.06
N TYR A 98 -15.82 -9.69 -13.05
CA TYR A 98 -15.13 -10.96 -12.90
C TYR A 98 -13.71 -10.97 -13.47
N ILE A 99 -12.83 -11.72 -12.80
CA ILE A 99 -11.64 -12.33 -13.42
C ILE A 99 -12.03 -13.74 -13.88
N ILE A 100 -11.92 -14.00 -15.18
CA ILE A 100 -12.43 -15.19 -15.83
C ILE A 100 -11.30 -16.22 -15.93
N GLY A 101 -11.34 -17.21 -15.04
CA GLY A 101 -10.49 -18.40 -15.10
C GLY A 101 -11.08 -19.50 -15.98
N PRO A 102 -10.28 -20.52 -16.32
CA PRO A 102 -10.72 -21.62 -17.20
C PRO A 102 -11.85 -22.46 -16.61
N LYS A 103 -11.94 -22.57 -15.28
CA LYS A 103 -12.94 -23.40 -14.57
C LYS A 103 -13.98 -22.58 -13.81
N LYS A 104 -13.71 -21.32 -13.53
CA LYS A 104 -14.57 -20.46 -12.71
C LYS A 104 -14.30 -18.99 -12.98
N GLN A 105 -15.34 -18.20 -12.78
CA GLN A 105 -15.27 -16.75 -12.74
C GLN A 105 -15.11 -16.31 -11.28
N LEU A 106 -14.21 -15.37 -11.03
CA LEU A 106 -13.94 -14.84 -9.71
C LEU A 106 -14.53 -13.43 -9.61
N PRO A 107 -15.63 -13.25 -8.86
CA PRO A 107 -16.23 -11.94 -8.69
C PRO A 107 -15.27 -11.02 -7.92
N ILE A 108 -15.10 -9.81 -8.42
CA ILE A 108 -14.28 -8.77 -7.80
C ILE A 108 -15.03 -7.44 -7.72
N VAL A 109 -14.63 -6.62 -6.75
CA VAL A 109 -14.99 -5.20 -6.69
C VAL A 109 -13.70 -4.40 -6.72
N MET A 110 -13.61 -3.43 -7.62
CA MET A 110 -12.43 -2.60 -7.86
C MET A 110 -12.78 -1.12 -7.74
N ASN A 111 -12.07 -0.41 -6.87
CA ASN A 111 -12.23 1.03 -6.68
C ASN A 111 -10.97 1.73 -7.18
N LEU A 112 -11.12 2.58 -8.20
CA LEU A 112 -10.01 3.31 -8.82
C LEU A 112 -10.20 4.82 -8.66
N THR A 113 -9.09 5.53 -8.51
CA THR A 113 -9.02 6.99 -8.55
C THR A 113 -7.98 7.40 -9.58
N LYS A 114 -8.43 8.11 -10.60
CA LYS A 114 -7.58 8.71 -11.62
C LYS A 114 -7.21 10.15 -11.23
N ARG A 115 -5.93 10.49 -11.33
CA ARG A 115 -5.40 11.86 -11.18
C ARG A 115 -4.43 12.15 -12.30
N GLY A 116 -4.88 12.90 -13.30
CA GLY A 116 -4.12 13.06 -14.54
C GLY A 116 -3.89 11.72 -15.23
N SER A 117 -2.67 11.38 -15.62
CA SER A 117 -2.36 10.06 -16.21
C SER A 117 -2.22 8.94 -15.17
N LYS A 118 -2.20 9.24 -13.87
CA LYS A 118 -2.10 8.20 -12.83
C LYS A 118 -3.48 7.61 -12.53
N ILE A 119 -3.54 6.30 -12.34
CA ILE A 119 -4.73 5.61 -11.85
C ILE A 119 -4.31 4.64 -10.76
N ASP A 120 -4.81 4.86 -9.55
CA ASP A 120 -4.46 4.09 -8.35
C ASP A 120 -5.74 3.57 -7.71
N GLY A 121 -5.65 2.51 -6.91
CA GLY A 121 -6.83 2.01 -6.24
C GLY A 121 -6.62 0.74 -5.44
N ASN A 122 -7.74 0.06 -5.20
CA ASN A 122 -7.74 -1.25 -4.60
C ASN A 122 -8.80 -2.13 -5.24
N TYR A 123 -8.65 -3.44 -5.06
CA TYR A 123 -9.73 -4.37 -5.35
C TYR A 123 -9.73 -5.52 -4.36
N TYR A 124 -10.84 -6.24 -4.28
CA TYR A 124 -10.93 -7.48 -3.51
C TYR A 124 -11.79 -8.51 -4.25
N TYR A 125 -11.48 -9.78 -4.01
CA TYR A 125 -12.34 -10.89 -4.40
C TYR A 125 -13.56 -10.94 -3.48
N VAL A 126 -14.77 -10.89 -4.04
CA VAL A 126 -16.02 -10.89 -3.26
C VAL A 126 -16.09 -12.10 -2.31
N LEU A 127 -15.63 -13.27 -2.77
CA LEU A 127 -15.58 -14.50 -1.98
C LEU A 127 -14.68 -14.42 -0.74
N ARG A 128 -13.71 -13.51 -0.73
CA ARG A 128 -12.82 -13.27 0.41
C ARG A 128 -13.24 -12.06 1.25
N GLY A 129 -14.12 -11.20 0.72
CA GLY A 129 -14.65 -10.03 1.42
C GLY A 129 -13.72 -8.81 1.37
N SER A 130 -14.28 -7.64 1.68
CA SER A 130 -13.63 -6.34 1.51
C SER A 130 -12.42 -6.07 2.40
N HIS A 131 -12.17 -6.91 3.41
CA HIS A 131 -10.98 -6.84 4.27
C HIS A 131 -9.71 -7.40 3.62
N THR A 132 -9.81 -8.12 2.50
CA THR A 132 -8.67 -8.72 1.79
C THR A 132 -8.25 -7.90 0.58
N GLN A 133 -8.11 -6.59 0.74
CA GLN A 133 -7.83 -5.68 -0.38
C GLN A 133 -6.41 -5.87 -0.91
N LEU A 134 -6.28 -5.77 -2.22
CA LEU A 134 -5.03 -5.69 -2.95
C LEU A 134 -4.89 -4.27 -3.50
N THR A 135 -3.68 -3.74 -3.47
CA THR A 135 -3.38 -2.37 -3.91
C THR A 135 -3.08 -2.36 -5.40
N LEU A 136 -3.51 -1.32 -6.11
CA LEU A 136 -3.28 -1.12 -7.54
C LEU A 136 -2.58 0.22 -7.78
N HIS A 137 -1.54 0.19 -8.61
CA HIS A 137 -0.82 1.37 -9.08
C HIS A 137 -0.63 1.31 -10.58
N GLY A 138 -0.98 2.38 -11.29
CA GLY A 138 -0.78 2.38 -12.73
C GLY A 138 -1.00 3.70 -13.43
N ILE A 139 -1.12 3.57 -14.75
CA ILE A 139 -1.27 4.67 -15.68
C ILE A 139 -2.48 4.43 -16.59
N VAL A 140 -3.11 5.52 -17.00
CA VAL A 140 -4.14 5.56 -18.01
C VAL A 140 -3.74 6.54 -19.12
N GLU A 141 -3.82 6.08 -20.35
CA GLU A 141 -3.59 6.86 -21.56
C GLU A 141 -4.86 7.60 -21.99
N GLU A 142 -4.72 8.61 -22.85
CA GLU A 142 -5.84 9.43 -23.34
C GLU A 142 -6.89 8.61 -24.11
N ASN A 143 -6.46 7.52 -24.76
CA ASN A 143 -7.30 6.58 -25.49
C ASN A 143 -8.01 5.55 -24.59
N GLY A 144 -7.89 5.65 -23.26
CA GLY A 144 -8.51 4.73 -22.31
C GLY A 144 -7.70 3.47 -21.99
N VAL A 145 -6.53 3.26 -22.60
CA VAL A 145 -5.65 2.12 -22.28
C VAL A 145 -5.07 2.29 -20.89
N VAL A 146 -5.14 1.23 -20.09
CA VAL A 146 -4.71 1.16 -18.69
C VAL A 146 -3.69 0.05 -18.50
N THR A 147 -2.61 0.37 -17.80
CA THR A 147 -1.68 -0.62 -17.24
C THR A 147 -1.55 -0.39 -15.74
N MET A 148 -1.83 -1.40 -14.92
CA MET A 148 -1.71 -1.34 -13.46
C MET A 148 -0.99 -2.56 -12.91
N SER A 149 -0.15 -2.36 -11.91
CA SER A 149 0.46 -3.42 -11.11
C SER A 149 -0.29 -3.61 -9.80
N GLU A 150 -0.44 -4.88 -9.42
CA GLU A 150 -1.09 -5.36 -8.21
C GLU A 150 -0.07 -5.67 -7.12
N TYR A 151 -0.39 -5.29 -5.89
CA TYR A 151 0.42 -5.56 -4.71
C TYR A 151 -0.42 -6.12 -3.55
N ASN A 152 0.16 -7.06 -2.81
CA ASN A 152 -0.41 -7.56 -1.55
C ASN A 152 -0.19 -6.56 -0.39
N VAL A 153 -0.61 -6.94 0.81
CA VAL A 153 -0.50 -6.09 2.02
C VAL A 153 0.95 -5.95 2.50
N GLU A 154 1.81 -6.89 2.12
CA GLU A 154 3.25 -6.87 2.37
C GLU A 154 4.01 -5.96 1.38
N GLY A 155 3.36 -5.53 0.29
CA GLY A 155 3.98 -4.73 -0.78
C GLY A 155 4.66 -5.55 -1.87
N ASP A 156 4.49 -6.87 -1.87
CA ASP A 156 4.98 -7.73 -2.94
C ASP A 156 4.11 -7.58 -4.18
N HIS A 157 4.74 -7.56 -5.36
CA HIS A 157 4.06 -7.58 -6.65
C HIS A 157 3.42 -8.95 -6.90
N THR A 158 2.11 -8.98 -7.16
CA THR A 158 1.33 -10.23 -7.30
C THR A 158 0.63 -10.39 -8.65
N GLY A 159 0.64 -9.36 -9.50
CA GLY A 159 0.13 -9.41 -10.86
C GLY A 159 0.06 -8.06 -11.55
N ASP A 160 -0.40 -8.07 -12.80
CA ASP A 160 -0.56 -6.88 -13.64
C ASP A 160 -1.90 -6.93 -14.38
N PHE A 161 -2.61 -5.81 -14.41
CA PHE A 161 -3.79 -5.59 -15.24
C PHE A 161 -3.41 -4.77 -16.47
N TYR A 162 -3.81 -5.26 -17.64
CA TYR A 162 -3.73 -4.58 -18.92
C TYR A 162 -5.13 -4.53 -19.50
N GLY A 163 -5.71 -3.35 -19.70
CA GLY A 163 -7.08 -3.25 -20.22
C GLY A 163 -7.44 -1.88 -20.75
N THR A 164 -8.71 -1.72 -21.10
CA THR A 164 -9.23 -0.49 -21.69
C THR A 164 -10.48 -0.04 -20.96
N LEU A 165 -10.51 1.23 -20.57
CA LEU A 165 -11.69 1.92 -20.07
C LEU A 165 -12.54 2.39 -21.26
N TYR A 166 -13.81 2.01 -21.25
CA TYR A 166 -14.76 2.36 -22.29
C TYR A 166 -15.76 3.41 -21.79
N SER A 167 -16.30 4.18 -22.73
CA SER A 167 -17.21 5.29 -22.45
C SER A 167 -18.56 4.86 -21.86
N ASP A 168 -18.93 3.59 -22.03
CA ASP A 168 -20.13 2.97 -21.46
C ASP A 168 -19.96 2.53 -19.99
N GLY A 169 -18.82 2.84 -19.38
CA GLY A 169 -18.52 2.45 -17.99
C GLY A 169 -18.01 1.02 -17.85
N THR A 170 -17.58 0.38 -18.94
CA THR A 170 -16.92 -0.92 -18.87
C THR A 170 -15.40 -0.79 -18.76
N PHE A 171 -14.78 -1.74 -18.05
CA PHE A 171 -13.34 -1.91 -17.95
C PHE A 171 -13.01 -3.39 -18.17
N SER A 172 -12.36 -3.71 -19.28
CA SER A 172 -12.04 -5.09 -19.62
C SER A 172 -10.64 -5.24 -20.17
N GLY A 173 -10.10 -6.46 -20.11
CA GLY A 173 -8.75 -6.75 -20.58
C GLY A 173 -8.18 -8.06 -20.04
N THR A 174 -6.86 -8.08 -19.84
CA THR A 174 -6.09 -9.22 -19.35
C THR A 174 -5.47 -8.93 -17.99
N PHE A 175 -5.69 -9.82 -17.03
CA PHE A 175 -4.96 -9.90 -15.78
C PHE A 175 -3.88 -10.98 -15.89
N LYS A 176 -2.63 -10.59 -15.65
CA LYS A 176 -1.47 -11.49 -15.61
C LYS A 176 -1.02 -11.65 -14.16
N SER A 177 -1.27 -12.82 -13.60
CA SER A 177 -0.84 -13.12 -12.22
C SER A 177 0.67 -13.38 -12.10
N TYR A 178 1.23 -13.32 -10.89
CA TYR A 178 2.66 -13.53 -10.63
C TYR A 178 3.20 -14.87 -11.17
N ASN A 179 2.37 -15.91 -11.19
CA ASN A 179 2.72 -17.23 -11.73
C ASN A 179 2.67 -17.28 -13.26
N ARG A 180 2.55 -16.11 -13.91
CA ARG A 180 2.50 -15.87 -15.35
C ARG A 180 1.24 -16.41 -16.06
N LYS A 181 0.24 -16.90 -15.33
CA LYS A 181 -1.07 -17.20 -15.92
C LYS A 181 -1.79 -15.90 -16.28
N LYS A 182 -2.38 -15.89 -17.48
CA LYS A 182 -3.20 -14.79 -18.01
C LYS A 182 -4.68 -15.16 -17.91
N PHE A 183 -5.49 -14.20 -17.50
CA PHE A 183 -6.93 -14.33 -17.35
C PHE A 183 -7.61 -13.13 -17.99
N LYS A 184 -8.76 -13.33 -18.63
CA LYS A 184 -9.60 -12.21 -19.04
C LYS A 184 -10.23 -11.58 -17.80
N PHE A 185 -10.45 -10.28 -17.79
CA PHE A 185 -11.35 -9.63 -16.85
C PHE A 185 -12.37 -8.77 -17.58
N GLU A 186 -13.57 -8.69 -17.00
CA GLU A 186 -14.68 -7.89 -17.51
C GLU A 186 -15.38 -7.26 -16.30
N LEU A 187 -15.43 -5.93 -16.27
CA LEU A 187 -16.01 -5.16 -15.19
C LEU A 187 -16.87 -4.03 -15.74
N SER A 188 -17.86 -3.59 -14.95
CA SER A 188 -18.73 -2.47 -15.27
C SER A 188 -19.01 -1.61 -14.05
N THR A 189 -19.23 -0.32 -14.26
CA THR A 189 -19.85 0.56 -13.25
C THR A 189 -21.34 0.24 -13.16
N HIS A 190 -21.87 0.09 -11.94
CA HIS A 190 -23.31 -0.02 -11.68
C HIS A 190 -23.92 1.35 -11.41
#